data_AF-A0A966CDT3-F1
#
_entry.id   AF-A0A966CDT3-F1
#
_cell.length_a   1.000
_cell.length_b   1.000
_cell.length_c   1.000
_cell.angle_alpha   90.00
_cell.angle_beta   90.00
_cell.angle_gamma   90.00
#
_symmetry.space_group_name_H-M   'P 1'
#
loop_
_entity.id
_entity.type
_entity.pdbx_description
1 polymer ?
#
loop_
_entity_poly.entity_id
_entity_poly.type
_entity_poly.pdbx_seq_one_letter_code
_entity_poly.pdbx_strand_id
1 'polypeptide(L)'
;MSFATNETSKTISVVTNGDTTLETNETFFVNISGVTNATIADSQGLGTITNDDTNTNLLLVGNANNNNLSGGTGNDTLQGLGGNDTLRGLAGNDILGGGTGNDSMVGSTGNDTYYVNSTGDQVIENSNEGTDTINSSISYVLGSNLENLTLTGTNNLTGIGNTLNNRITGNGGANIINGNNGNDTLNGAAGNDNLNGGNNNDRLDGGTGNDKLIGGLGNDVLLGGDGNDILIGGNGNDTLTGGTGGDRFVFKYADEGIDRITDFNLAQGDKIVISASGFDGDLTANANLTTAQFLIGSGATNGSQRFIYNSSTGAFFFDQDGTGIIPELQIATFNTGLALTSANIFVES
;
A
#
# COMPACT_ATOMS: atom_id res chain seq x y z
N MET A 1 28.62 22.60 -52.17
CA MET A 1 29.95 21.99 -51.95
C MET A 1 30.61 21.79 -53.32
N SER A 2 31.87 22.18 -53.50
CA SER A 2 32.62 21.97 -54.75
C SER A 2 33.76 20.98 -54.54
N PHE A 3 34.00 20.06 -55.47
CA PHE A 3 35.13 19.13 -55.44
C PHE A 3 36.37 19.78 -56.06
N ALA A 4 37.55 19.55 -55.48
CA ALA A 4 38.81 19.89 -56.10
C ALA A 4 39.11 18.94 -57.28
N THR A 5 40.00 19.34 -58.19
CA THR A 5 40.45 18.47 -59.29
C THR A 5 41.07 17.19 -58.70
N ASN A 6 40.57 16.02 -59.12
CA ASN A 6 40.92 14.66 -58.64
C ASN A 6 40.35 14.24 -57.28
N GLU A 7 39.45 15.00 -56.67
CA GLU A 7 38.76 14.59 -55.43
C GLU A 7 37.57 13.67 -55.77
N THR A 8 37.58 12.42 -55.29
CA THR A 8 36.59 11.39 -55.64
C THR A 8 35.51 11.13 -54.58
N SER A 9 35.65 11.72 -53.38
CA SER A 9 34.64 11.66 -52.31
C SER A 9 34.72 12.91 -51.41
N LYS A 10 33.58 13.28 -50.80
CA LYS A 10 33.50 14.31 -49.75
C LYS A 10 32.51 13.88 -48.67
N THR A 11 32.88 14.12 -47.43
CA THR A 11 31.98 13.94 -46.28
C THR A 11 31.03 15.12 -46.18
N ILE A 12 29.73 14.85 -46.12
CA ILE A 12 28.72 15.81 -45.69
C ILE A 12 28.33 15.48 -44.24
N SER A 13 28.20 16.52 -43.40
CA SER A 13 27.61 16.38 -42.08
C SER A 13 26.16 16.85 -42.17
N VAL A 14 25.23 15.94 -41.88
CA VAL A 14 23.83 16.27 -41.65
C VAL A 14 23.67 16.43 -40.14
N VAL A 15 23.11 17.55 -39.70
CA VAL A 15 22.76 17.79 -38.29
C VAL A 15 21.25 17.88 -38.23
N THR A 16 20.61 16.91 -37.59
CA THR A 16 19.17 16.89 -37.30
C THR A 16 18.92 17.76 -36.06
N ASN A 17 18.80 19.06 -36.27
CA ASN A 17 18.63 19.99 -35.15
C ASN A 17 17.17 19.97 -34.67
N GLY A 18 16.94 19.49 -33.44
CA GLY A 18 15.63 19.57 -32.77
C GLY A 18 14.69 18.40 -33.04
N ASP A 19 15.23 17.25 -33.47
CA ASP A 19 14.51 15.99 -33.34
C ASP A 19 14.51 15.56 -31.86
N THR A 20 13.37 15.09 -31.37
CA THR A 20 13.19 14.66 -29.97
C THR A 20 12.48 13.31 -29.88
N THR A 21 12.22 12.71 -31.04
CA THR A 21 11.38 11.53 -31.24
C THR A 21 12.29 10.35 -31.51
N LEU A 22 12.36 9.38 -30.59
CA LEU A 22 13.21 8.21 -30.82
C LEU A 22 12.66 7.38 -31.99
N GLU A 23 13.42 7.30 -33.06
CA GLU A 23 13.15 6.46 -34.22
C GLU A 23 14.27 5.41 -34.39
N THR A 24 13.92 4.22 -34.89
CA THR A 24 14.94 3.25 -35.31
C THR A 24 15.78 3.86 -36.43
N ASN A 25 17.13 3.73 -36.37
CA ASN A 25 18.09 4.23 -37.37
C ASN A 25 17.47 4.67 -38.69
N GLU A 26 17.35 5.97 -38.88
CA GLU A 26 16.82 6.51 -40.12
C GLU A 26 17.85 6.39 -41.24
N THR A 27 17.39 5.98 -42.42
CA THR A 27 18.22 5.95 -43.61
C THR A 27 17.91 7.19 -44.44
N PHE A 28 18.90 8.04 -44.67
CA PHE A 28 18.76 9.15 -45.61
C PHE A 28 19.45 8.81 -46.92
N PHE A 29 18.96 9.39 -48.02
CA PHE A 29 19.47 9.10 -49.36
C PHE A 29 20.22 10.32 -49.92
N VAL A 30 21.52 10.20 -50.28
CA VAL A 30 22.29 11.23 -51.05
C VAL A 30 23.08 10.67 -52.25
N ASN A 31 22.62 10.96 -53.48
CA ASN A 31 23.18 10.44 -54.73
C ASN A 31 23.69 11.58 -55.58
N ILE A 32 24.61 11.20 -56.44
CA ILE A 32 25.28 12.07 -57.38
C ILE A 32 25.00 11.50 -58.77
N SER A 33 24.48 12.33 -59.68
CA SER A 33 24.34 11.94 -61.09
C SER A 33 25.21 12.82 -61.99
N GLY A 34 26.11 12.19 -62.77
CA GLY A 34 26.88 12.80 -63.86
C GLY A 34 28.34 13.16 -63.54
N VAL A 35 29.23 12.97 -64.53
CA VAL A 35 30.69 13.20 -64.41
C VAL A 35 31.11 14.68 -64.42
N THR A 36 30.17 15.61 -64.60
CA THR A 36 30.35 17.07 -64.47
C THR A 36 29.00 17.77 -64.23
N ASN A 37 28.95 18.78 -63.35
CA ASN A 37 27.77 19.60 -63.01
C ASN A 37 26.56 18.85 -62.41
N ALA A 38 26.79 17.85 -61.55
CA ALA A 38 25.72 17.15 -60.83
C ALA A 38 24.93 18.08 -59.89
N THR A 39 23.59 18.05 -59.96
CA THR A 39 22.67 18.69 -59.00
C THR A 39 21.97 17.62 -58.16
N ILE A 40 21.80 17.87 -56.86
CA ILE A 40 21.07 16.98 -55.93
C ILE A 40 19.57 17.28 -56.09
N ALA A 41 18.78 16.26 -56.45
CA ALA A 41 17.31 16.28 -56.44
C ALA A 41 16.80 15.20 -55.48
N ASP A 42 15.51 15.25 -55.10
CA ASP A 42 14.93 14.28 -54.16
C ASP A 42 15.05 12.83 -54.68
N SER A 43 15.11 11.86 -53.74
CA SER A 43 15.03 10.39 -53.89
C SER A 43 16.24 9.60 -54.42
N GLN A 44 17.47 9.99 -54.10
CA GLN A 44 18.64 9.22 -54.54
C GLN A 44 19.79 9.21 -53.47
N GLY A 45 20.41 8.03 -53.16
CA GLY A 45 21.69 7.74 -52.42
C GLY A 45 21.62 6.97 -51.08
N LEU A 46 22.70 6.68 -50.34
CA LEU A 46 22.56 5.97 -49.03
C LEU A 46 23.52 6.53 -47.96
N GLY A 47 22.97 7.03 -46.86
CA GLY A 47 23.65 7.42 -45.63
C GLY A 47 22.82 7.01 -44.43
N THR A 48 23.47 6.69 -43.32
CA THR A 48 22.81 6.40 -42.04
C THR A 48 22.84 7.65 -41.17
N ILE A 49 21.68 8.17 -40.77
CA ILE A 49 21.63 9.05 -39.59
C ILE A 49 21.86 8.12 -38.41
N THR A 50 22.94 8.37 -37.68
CA THR A 50 23.10 7.73 -36.37
C THR A 50 22.16 8.52 -35.47
N ASN A 51 21.19 7.82 -34.87
CA ASN A 51 20.32 8.42 -33.87
C ASN A 51 21.23 9.11 -32.82
N ASP A 52 21.11 10.43 -32.70
CA ASP A 52 21.82 11.26 -31.72
C ASP A 52 20.95 11.63 -30.52
N ASP A 53 19.73 11.09 -30.48
CA ASP A 53 18.72 11.40 -29.48
C ASP A 53 19.25 11.00 -28.11
N THR A 54 19.46 12.02 -27.28
CA THR A 54 19.78 11.84 -25.87
C THR A 54 18.55 11.47 -25.03
N ASN A 55 17.37 11.36 -25.65
CA ASN A 55 16.13 11.05 -24.97
C ASN A 55 15.99 9.55 -24.77
N THR A 56 16.37 9.10 -23.57
CA THR A 56 16.24 7.70 -23.15
C THR A 56 14.81 7.31 -22.77
N ASN A 57 13.88 8.27 -22.70
CA ASN A 57 12.51 8.09 -22.22
C ASN A 57 11.52 8.02 -23.39
N LEU A 58 10.80 6.92 -23.51
CA LEU A 58 9.94 6.55 -24.62
C LEU A 58 8.47 6.58 -24.23
N LEU A 59 7.62 7.00 -25.17
CA LEU A 59 6.17 6.83 -25.07
C LEU A 59 5.72 5.86 -26.17
N LEU A 60 5.43 4.62 -25.78
CA LEU A 60 4.95 3.59 -26.69
C LEU A 60 3.45 3.39 -26.47
N VAL A 61 2.67 3.58 -27.52
CA VAL A 61 1.22 3.39 -27.50
C VAL A 61 0.85 2.33 -28.53
N GLY A 62 0.17 1.30 -28.07
CA GLY A 62 -0.37 0.19 -28.82
C GLY A 62 -1.66 0.55 -29.55
N ASN A 63 -2.47 -0.47 -29.82
CA ASN A 63 -3.76 -0.36 -30.49
C ASN A 63 -4.72 -1.42 -29.93
N ALA A 64 -5.81 -1.74 -30.63
CA ALA A 64 -6.80 -2.71 -30.15
C ALA A 64 -6.43 -4.18 -30.41
N ASN A 65 -5.23 -4.47 -30.92
CA ASN A 65 -4.71 -5.82 -31.14
C ASN A 65 -3.57 -6.09 -30.16
N ASN A 66 -3.26 -7.37 -29.96
CA ASN A 66 -2.08 -7.81 -29.19
C ASN A 66 -0.79 -7.15 -29.69
N ASN A 67 -0.09 -6.46 -28.80
CA ASN A 67 1.12 -5.71 -29.04
C ASN A 67 2.28 -6.28 -28.22
N ASN A 68 3.49 -6.06 -28.72
CA ASN A 68 4.73 -6.38 -28.02
C ASN A 68 5.53 -5.09 -27.94
N LEU A 69 5.38 -4.38 -26.83
CA LEU A 69 5.99 -3.08 -26.58
C LEU A 69 7.24 -3.28 -25.72
N SER A 70 8.32 -2.59 -26.06
CA SER A 70 9.57 -2.65 -25.32
C SER A 70 10.14 -1.24 -25.22
N GLY A 71 10.39 -0.81 -23.99
CA GLY A 71 11.13 0.40 -23.65
C GLY A 71 12.62 0.29 -23.95
N GLY A 72 13.37 1.22 -23.39
CA GLY A 72 14.80 1.44 -23.53
C GLY A 72 15.51 1.41 -22.17
N THR A 73 16.28 2.45 -21.88
CA THR A 73 17.09 2.52 -20.63
C THR A 73 16.74 3.74 -19.77
N GLY A 74 15.74 4.50 -20.20
CA GLY A 74 15.21 5.64 -19.47
C GLY A 74 13.83 5.32 -18.92
N ASN A 75 13.17 6.35 -18.42
CA ASN A 75 11.87 6.22 -17.78
C ASN A 75 10.78 6.29 -18.84
N ASP A 76 10.25 5.14 -19.23
CA ASP A 76 9.36 4.97 -20.35
C ASP A 76 7.89 4.91 -19.92
N THR A 77 6.99 5.09 -20.87
CA THR A 77 5.55 4.91 -20.70
C THR A 77 5.04 4.01 -21.82
N LEU A 78 4.55 2.82 -21.45
CA LEU A 78 4.01 1.82 -22.35
C LEU A 78 2.51 1.67 -22.11
N GLN A 79 1.71 1.88 -23.15
CA GLN A 79 0.26 1.73 -23.13
C GLN A 79 -0.19 0.71 -24.19
N GLY A 80 -0.67 -0.47 -23.79
CA GLY A 80 -1.14 -1.50 -24.72
C GLY A 80 -2.45 -1.16 -25.42
N LEU A 81 -3.36 -0.51 -24.68
CA LEU A 81 -4.74 -0.15 -25.05
C LEU A 81 -5.69 -1.35 -25.08
N GLY A 82 -5.68 -2.19 -26.10
CA GLY A 82 -6.64 -3.29 -26.20
C GLY A 82 -6.06 -4.54 -26.82
N GLY A 83 -6.55 -5.70 -26.40
CA GLY A 83 -5.97 -6.98 -26.79
C GLY A 83 -5.11 -7.52 -25.66
N ASN A 84 -4.42 -8.63 -25.89
CA ASN A 84 -3.52 -9.22 -24.91
C ASN A 84 -2.09 -8.82 -25.24
N ASP A 85 -1.54 -7.90 -24.47
CA ASP A 85 -0.29 -7.22 -24.76
C ASP A 85 0.87 -7.79 -23.95
N THR A 86 2.08 -7.58 -24.45
CA THR A 86 3.33 -7.85 -23.74
C THR A 86 4.11 -6.54 -23.67
N LEU A 87 4.30 -6.01 -22.46
CA LEU A 87 4.98 -4.75 -22.20
C LEU A 87 6.27 -5.04 -21.42
N ARG A 88 7.40 -4.51 -21.90
CA ARG A 88 8.70 -4.59 -21.22
C ARG A 88 9.30 -3.21 -21.02
N GLY A 89 9.48 -2.76 -19.79
CA GLY A 89 10.10 -1.48 -19.44
C GLY A 89 11.61 -1.47 -19.72
N LEU A 90 12.30 -2.46 -19.15
CA LEU A 90 13.75 -2.72 -19.17
C LEU A 90 14.52 -1.99 -18.05
N ALA A 91 15.09 -0.83 -18.31
CA ALA A 91 15.82 -0.11 -17.26
C ALA A 91 15.27 1.30 -17.17
N GLY A 92 15.12 1.79 -15.94
CA GLY A 92 14.46 3.07 -15.70
C GLY A 92 13.19 2.86 -14.90
N ASN A 93 12.57 3.96 -14.49
CA ASN A 93 11.32 3.93 -13.74
C ASN A 93 10.17 4.08 -14.74
N ASP A 94 9.57 2.97 -15.11
CA ASP A 94 8.65 2.85 -16.22
C ASP A 94 7.19 2.86 -15.76
N ILE A 95 6.30 3.30 -16.66
CA ILE A 95 4.85 3.22 -16.48
C ILE A 95 4.30 2.23 -17.49
N LEU A 96 3.72 1.13 -17.01
CA LEU A 96 3.18 0.06 -17.85
C LEU A 96 1.67 -0.05 -17.63
N GLY A 97 0.88 0.19 -18.68
CA GLY A 97 -0.57 -0.01 -18.67
C GLY A 97 -1.01 -0.86 -19.84
N GLY A 98 -1.40 -2.11 -19.57
CA GLY A 98 -1.87 -3.02 -20.62
C GLY A 98 -3.16 -2.54 -21.30
N GLY A 99 -4.08 -1.95 -20.53
CA GLY A 99 -5.38 -1.54 -21.05
C GLY A 99 -6.37 -2.68 -20.94
N THR A 100 -7.29 -2.85 -21.89
CA THR A 100 -8.27 -3.94 -21.83
C THR A 100 -7.69 -5.23 -22.39
N GLY A 101 -7.82 -6.33 -21.67
CA GLY A 101 -7.37 -7.63 -22.13
C GLY A 101 -6.74 -8.40 -20.99
N ASN A 102 -5.87 -9.36 -21.32
CA ASN A 102 -5.04 -10.04 -20.34
C ASN A 102 -3.58 -9.78 -20.72
N ASP A 103 -2.94 -8.88 -19.99
CA ASP A 103 -1.65 -8.33 -20.38
C ASP A 103 -0.51 -8.92 -19.55
N SER A 104 0.69 -9.00 -20.13
CA SER A 104 1.92 -9.36 -19.43
C SER A 104 2.82 -8.14 -19.35
N MET A 105 3.12 -7.69 -18.14
CA MET A 105 3.90 -6.49 -17.88
C MET A 105 5.16 -6.84 -17.09
N VAL A 106 6.32 -6.39 -17.57
CA VAL A 106 7.63 -6.61 -16.96
C VAL A 106 8.40 -5.28 -16.97
N GLY A 107 8.54 -4.64 -15.83
CA GLY A 107 9.25 -3.38 -15.63
C GLY A 107 10.76 -3.59 -15.66
N SER A 108 11.24 -4.62 -14.95
CA SER A 108 12.66 -4.96 -14.77
C SER A 108 13.36 -3.93 -13.87
N THR A 109 14.56 -3.44 -14.16
CA THR A 109 15.30 -2.63 -13.17
C THR A 109 14.79 -1.20 -13.10
N GLY A 110 14.49 -0.72 -11.90
CA GLY A 110 13.97 0.61 -11.63
C GLY A 110 12.75 0.51 -10.72
N ASN A 111 12.16 1.66 -10.37
CA ASN A 111 10.94 1.70 -9.60
C ASN A 111 9.77 1.93 -10.56
N ASP A 112 9.09 0.85 -10.92
CA ASP A 112 8.10 0.79 -11.96
C ASP A 112 6.68 0.95 -11.43
N THR A 113 5.78 1.38 -12.30
CA THR A 113 4.35 1.55 -11.99
C THR A 113 3.49 0.81 -13.00
N TYR A 114 2.68 -0.12 -12.51
CA TYR A 114 1.78 -0.94 -13.30
C TYR A 114 0.33 -0.52 -13.14
N TYR A 115 -0.43 -0.52 -14.23
CA TYR A 115 -1.88 -0.34 -14.20
C TYR A 115 -2.57 -1.65 -14.52
N VAL A 116 -3.24 -2.21 -13.51
CA VAL A 116 -3.97 -3.47 -13.59
C VAL A 116 -5.47 -3.21 -13.58
N ASN A 117 -6.18 -3.72 -14.58
CA ASN A 117 -7.64 -3.59 -14.65
C ASN A 117 -8.36 -4.89 -15.00
N SER A 118 -7.61 -5.96 -15.32
CA SER A 118 -8.14 -7.28 -15.61
C SER A 118 -7.55 -8.31 -14.67
N THR A 119 -8.38 -9.26 -14.23
CA THR A 119 -7.91 -10.40 -13.41
C THR A 119 -6.96 -11.33 -14.18
N GLY A 120 -6.88 -11.18 -15.51
CA GLY A 120 -5.93 -11.91 -16.34
C GLY A 120 -4.60 -11.21 -16.54
N ASP A 121 -4.44 -9.97 -16.08
CA ASP A 121 -3.15 -9.26 -16.14
C ASP A 121 -2.12 -9.96 -15.26
N GLN A 122 -0.88 -9.99 -15.73
CA GLN A 122 0.26 -10.61 -15.06
C GLN A 122 1.39 -9.58 -14.97
N VAL A 123 1.79 -9.27 -13.73
CA VAL A 123 2.98 -8.48 -13.44
C VAL A 123 4.09 -9.44 -13.00
N ILE A 124 5.27 -9.29 -13.60
CA ILE A 124 6.43 -10.16 -13.36
C ILE A 124 7.55 -9.28 -12.82
N GLU A 125 7.96 -9.57 -11.58
CA GLU A 125 9.05 -8.89 -10.88
C GLU A 125 10.09 -9.87 -10.34
N ASN A 126 11.37 -9.52 -10.45
CA ASN A 126 12.45 -10.25 -9.80
C ASN A 126 12.99 -9.50 -8.58
N SER A 127 13.81 -10.20 -7.79
CA SER A 127 14.40 -9.63 -6.60
C SER A 127 15.49 -8.60 -6.95
N ASN A 128 15.51 -7.48 -6.23
CA ASN A 128 16.46 -6.37 -6.37
C ASN A 128 16.34 -5.60 -7.70
N GLU A 129 15.14 -5.57 -8.27
CA GLU A 129 14.83 -4.79 -9.47
C GLU A 129 14.37 -3.37 -9.13
N GLY A 130 13.71 -3.16 -7.99
CA GLY A 130 13.52 -1.82 -7.44
C GLY A 130 12.50 -1.81 -6.32
N THR A 131 11.64 -0.79 -6.32
CA THR A 131 10.50 -0.66 -5.43
C THR A 131 9.29 -0.28 -6.26
N ASP A 132 8.41 -1.24 -6.46
CA ASP A 132 7.46 -1.22 -7.56
C ASP A 132 6.04 -0.98 -7.05
N THR A 133 5.20 -0.42 -7.92
CA THR A 133 3.84 0.00 -7.56
C THR A 133 2.79 -0.58 -8.49
N ILE A 134 1.80 -1.25 -7.92
CA ILE A 134 0.57 -1.63 -8.61
C ILE A 134 -0.50 -0.57 -8.36
N ASN A 135 -1.02 0.04 -9.42
CA ASN A 135 -2.28 0.77 -9.43
C ASN A 135 -3.38 -0.15 -9.98
N SER A 136 -4.28 -0.63 -9.12
CA SER A 136 -5.31 -1.59 -9.52
C SER A 136 -6.71 -0.99 -9.46
N SER A 137 -7.52 -1.16 -10.51
CA SER A 137 -8.96 -0.81 -10.47
C SER A 137 -9.85 -2.00 -10.08
N ILE A 138 -9.23 -3.13 -9.72
CA ILE A 138 -9.86 -4.38 -9.28
C ILE A 138 -9.20 -4.87 -7.98
N SER A 139 -9.76 -5.90 -7.34
CA SER A 139 -9.09 -6.55 -6.21
C SER A 139 -7.79 -7.19 -6.68
N TYR A 140 -6.73 -7.07 -5.88
CA TYR A 140 -5.38 -7.47 -6.26
C TYR A 140 -4.61 -8.09 -5.09
N VAL A 141 -3.77 -9.07 -5.42
CA VAL A 141 -2.83 -9.71 -4.49
C VAL A 141 -1.44 -9.44 -5.01
N LEU A 142 -0.58 -8.80 -4.21
CA LEU A 142 0.79 -8.54 -4.59
C LEU A 142 1.54 -9.86 -4.77
N GLY A 143 2.12 -10.06 -5.95
CA GLY A 143 3.11 -11.11 -6.19
C GLY A 143 4.39 -10.87 -5.40
N SER A 144 5.32 -11.82 -5.45
CA SER A 144 6.66 -11.63 -4.86
C SER A 144 7.37 -10.41 -5.43
N ASN A 145 8.23 -9.77 -4.63
CA ASN A 145 9.05 -8.61 -5.03
C ASN A 145 8.26 -7.35 -5.42
N LEU A 146 6.95 -7.30 -5.11
CA LEU A 146 6.16 -6.08 -5.26
C LEU A 146 5.92 -5.46 -3.88
N GLU A 147 6.20 -4.18 -3.73
CA GLU A 147 6.14 -3.50 -2.42
C GLU A 147 4.86 -2.68 -2.25
N ASN A 148 4.38 -2.02 -3.30
CA ASN A 148 3.30 -1.04 -3.18
C ASN A 148 2.04 -1.43 -3.96
N LEU A 149 0.87 -1.24 -3.34
CA LEU A 149 -0.44 -1.36 -3.97
C LEU A 149 -1.27 -0.11 -3.69
N THR A 150 -1.84 0.48 -4.74
CA THR A 150 -2.89 1.49 -4.65
C THR A 150 -4.14 0.99 -5.35
N LEU A 151 -5.22 0.84 -4.60
CA LEU A 151 -6.54 0.57 -5.15
C LEU A 151 -7.12 1.87 -5.70
N THR A 152 -7.72 1.80 -6.88
CA THR A 152 -8.26 2.96 -7.60
C THR A 152 -9.77 2.83 -7.81
N GLY A 153 -10.40 3.91 -8.27
CA GLY A 153 -11.86 3.96 -8.43
C GLY A 153 -12.59 4.10 -7.11
N THR A 154 -13.84 3.63 -7.05
CA THR A 154 -14.73 3.79 -5.89
C THR A 154 -15.44 2.49 -5.51
N ASN A 155 -15.03 1.37 -6.11
CA ASN A 155 -15.60 0.07 -5.82
C ASN A 155 -15.06 -0.46 -4.49
N ASN A 156 -15.81 -1.34 -3.84
CA ASN A 156 -15.34 -2.11 -2.71
C ASN A 156 -14.33 -3.14 -3.21
N LEU A 157 -13.05 -2.94 -2.90
CA LEU A 157 -11.96 -3.77 -3.43
C LEU A 157 -11.19 -4.45 -2.30
N THR A 158 -10.44 -5.48 -2.66
CA THR A 158 -9.55 -6.21 -1.75
C THR A 158 -8.09 -6.01 -2.19
N GLY A 159 -7.24 -5.58 -1.28
CA GLY A 159 -5.79 -5.49 -1.46
C GLY A 159 -5.08 -6.43 -0.50
N ILE A 160 -4.25 -7.34 -1.02
CA ILE A 160 -3.51 -8.29 -0.19
C ILE A 160 -2.01 -8.14 -0.48
N GLY A 161 -1.22 -7.96 0.59
CA GLY A 161 0.24 -7.92 0.56
C GLY A 161 0.88 -9.30 0.40
N ASN A 162 2.19 -9.35 0.57
CA ASN A 162 3.02 -10.55 0.45
C ASN A 162 3.84 -10.76 1.74
N THR A 163 5.12 -11.13 1.64
CA THR A 163 5.99 -11.36 2.81
C THR A 163 6.98 -10.22 3.05
N LEU A 164 6.91 -9.16 2.25
CA LEU A 164 7.74 -7.97 2.33
C LEU A 164 7.04 -6.91 3.17
N ASN A 165 7.75 -5.81 3.47
CA ASN A 165 7.12 -4.64 4.05
C ASN A 165 6.33 -3.92 2.94
N ASN A 166 5.02 -4.15 2.90
CA ASN A 166 4.14 -3.58 1.90
C ASN A 166 3.58 -2.22 2.31
N ARG A 167 3.36 -1.37 1.32
CA ARG A 167 2.54 -0.16 1.45
C ARG A 167 1.28 -0.32 0.62
N ILE A 168 0.13 -0.41 1.28
CA ILE A 168 -1.16 -0.62 0.62
C ILE A 168 -2.09 0.55 0.94
N THR A 169 -2.61 1.20 -0.11
CA THR A 169 -3.59 2.29 0.01
C THR A 169 -4.90 1.88 -0.67
N GLY A 170 -5.99 1.99 0.07
CA GLY A 170 -7.35 1.79 -0.38
C GLY A 170 -7.85 2.92 -1.29
N ASN A 171 -9.11 2.81 -1.69
CA ASN A 171 -9.83 3.80 -2.49
C ASN A 171 -10.99 4.40 -1.68
N GLY A 172 -11.98 5.01 -2.34
CA GLY A 172 -13.14 5.61 -1.66
C GLY A 172 -14.30 4.66 -1.33
N GLY A 173 -14.13 3.34 -1.53
CA GLY A 173 -15.13 2.32 -1.24
C GLY A 173 -14.76 1.51 0.02
N ALA A 174 -15.67 0.66 0.50
CA ALA A 174 -15.39 -0.22 1.64
C ALA A 174 -14.40 -1.33 1.26
N ASN A 175 -13.15 -1.19 1.67
CA ASN A 175 -12.03 -2.02 1.27
C ASN A 175 -11.72 -3.12 2.30
N ILE A 176 -11.16 -4.22 1.82
CA ILE A 176 -10.52 -5.24 2.67
C ILE A 176 -9.03 -5.20 2.36
N ILE A 177 -8.22 -4.85 3.34
CA ILE A 177 -6.77 -4.72 3.17
C ILE A 177 -6.06 -5.67 4.16
N ASN A 178 -5.16 -6.51 3.67
CA ASN A 178 -4.40 -7.44 4.49
C ASN A 178 -2.91 -7.35 4.16
N GLY A 179 -2.07 -6.98 5.13
CA GLY A 179 -0.61 -6.87 4.98
C GLY A 179 0.09 -8.23 4.87
N ASN A 180 -0.35 -9.20 5.66
CA ASN A 180 0.23 -10.54 5.84
C ASN A 180 1.48 -10.56 6.73
N ASN A 181 2.69 -10.70 6.18
CA ASN A 181 3.92 -10.65 6.98
C ASN A 181 4.76 -9.49 6.51
N GLY A 182 5.51 -8.90 7.42
CA GLY A 182 6.34 -7.75 7.12
C GLY A 182 5.89 -6.59 8.00
N ASN A 183 6.70 -5.54 8.08
CA ASN A 183 6.27 -4.31 8.75
C ASN A 183 5.50 -3.48 7.74
N ASP A 184 4.18 -3.66 7.68
CA ASP A 184 3.33 -3.11 6.65
C ASP A 184 2.84 -1.70 7.01
N THR A 185 2.50 -0.91 5.99
CA THR A 185 1.79 0.36 6.12
C THR A 185 0.51 0.31 5.30
N LEU A 186 -0.62 0.23 5.99
CA LEU A 186 -1.95 0.09 5.41
C LEU A 186 -2.75 1.38 5.63
N ASN A 187 -3.40 1.87 4.58
CA ASN A 187 -4.29 3.03 4.64
C ASN A 187 -5.63 2.68 3.97
N GLY A 188 -6.75 2.75 4.69
CA GLY A 188 -8.10 2.47 4.18
C GLY A 188 -8.62 3.58 3.25
N ALA A 189 -8.21 4.81 3.56
CA ALA A 189 -8.58 6.05 2.90
C ALA A 189 -10.00 6.50 3.26
N ALA A 190 -10.99 6.28 2.41
CA ALA A 190 -12.37 6.66 2.70
C ALA A 190 -13.28 5.46 2.45
N GLY A 191 -14.21 5.21 3.34
CA GLY A 191 -15.01 3.99 3.28
C GLY A 191 -15.21 3.43 4.67
N ASN A 192 -15.91 2.30 4.77
CA ASN A 192 -15.90 1.54 6.01
C ASN A 192 -14.99 0.34 5.74
N ASP A 193 -13.74 0.46 6.12
CA ASP A 193 -12.67 -0.44 5.70
C ASP A 193 -12.38 -1.51 6.76
N ASN A 194 -11.80 -2.62 6.32
CA ASN A 194 -11.31 -3.69 7.18
C ASN A 194 -9.83 -3.93 6.90
N LEU A 195 -8.98 -3.45 7.80
CA LEU A 195 -7.53 -3.52 7.72
C LEU A 195 -7.02 -4.59 8.70
N ASN A 196 -6.14 -5.44 8.21
CA ASN A 196 -5.41 -6.42 8.99
C ASN A 196 -3.92 -6.30 8.70
N GLY A 197 -3.11 -5.95 9.69
CA GLY A 197 -1.65 -5.88 9.58
C GLY A 197 -1.07 -7.27 9.32
N GLY A 198 -1.31 -8.16 10.28
CA GLY A 198 -0.91 -9.56 10.19
C GLY A 198 0.19 -9.85 11.19
N ASN A 199 1.38 -10.19 10.72
CA ASN A 199 2.54 -10.44 11.57
C ASN A 199 3.55 -9.34 11.41
N ASN A 200 4.33 -9.10 12.48
CA ASN A 200 5.34 -8.05 12.61
C ASN A 200 4.72 -6.69 12.93
N ASN A 201 5.54 -5.63 12.97
CA ASN A 201 5.10 -4.36 13.53
C ASN A 201 4.51 -3.50 12.41
N ASP A 202 3.19 -3.38 12.42
CA ASP A 202 2.42 -2.76 11.36
C ASP A 202 1.94 -1.36 11.71
N ARG A 203 1.66 -0.57 10.68
CA ARG A 203 0.99 0.72 10.79
C ARG A 203 -0.30 0.72 9.98
N LEU A 204 -1.43 0.87 10.66
CA LEU A 204 -2.76 0.90 10.07
C LEU A 204 -3.38 2.29 10.28
N ASP A 205 -4.00 2.81 9.23
CA ASP A 205 -4.72 4.09 9.21
C ASP A 205 -6.07 3.86 8.50
N GLY A 206 -7.18 3.88 9.24
CA GLY A 206 -8.52 3.67 8.70
C GLY A 206 -8.90 4.80 7.74
N GLY A 207 -8.77 6.03 8.22
CA GLY A 207 -9.01 7.23 7.43
C GLY A 207 -10.37 7.82 7.77
N THR A 208 -11.30 7.86 6.83
CA THR A 208 -12.67 8.35 7.09
C THR A 208 -13.70 7.25 6.89
N GLY A 209 -14.68 7.20 7.78
CA GLY A 209 -15.74 6.21 7.82
C GLY A 209 -15.55 5.28 9.01
N ASN A 210 -16.43 4.30 9.19
CA ASN A 210 -16.38 3.43 10.37
C ASN A 210 -15.55 2.20 10.03
N ASP A 211 -14.31 2.19 10.51
CA ASP A 211 -13.30 1.24 10.11
C ASP A 211 -13.10 0.14 11.15
N LYS A 212 -12.56 -0.98 10.69
CA LYS A 212 -12.09 -2.07 11.55
C LYS A 212 -10.61 -2.28 11.30
N LEU A 213 -9.81 -2.10 12.34
CA LEU A 213 -8.37 -2.28 12.32
C LEU A 213 -7.97 -3.43 13.24
N ILE A 214 -7.18 -4.36 12.70
CA ILE A 214 -6.59 -5.48 13.43
C ILE A 214 -5.08 -5.40 13.22
N GLY A 215 -4.30 -5.16 14.29
CA GLY A 215 -2.84 -5.15 14.21
C GLY A 215 -2.30 -6.55 13.92
N GLY A 216 -2.52 -7.48 14.86
CA GLY A 216 -2.17 -8.88 14.70
C GLY A 216 -1.09 -9.30 15.68
N LEU A 217 0.04 -9.84 15.20
CA LEU A 217 1.21 -10.13 16.03
C LEU A 217 2.25 -9.04 15.82
N GLY A 218 2.77 -8.42 16.88
CA GLY A 218 3.76 -7.36 16.75
C GLY A 218 3.40 -6.18 17.65
N ASN A 219 4.24 -5.15 17.65
CA ASN A 219 3.89 -3.89 18.30
C ASN A 219 3.41 -2.94 17.21
N ASP A 220 2.09 -2.77 17.12
CA ASP A 220 1.43 -2.13 16.01
C ASP A 220 1.03 -0.69 16.34
N VAL A 221 0.77 0.10 15.31
CA VAL A 221 0.21 1.45 15.40
C VAL A 221 -1.10 1.49 14.62
N LEU A 222 -2.22 1.61 15.32
CA LEU A 222 -3.55 1.71 14.73
C LEU A 222 -4.10 3.12 14.93
N LEU A 223 -4.50 3.73 13.82
CA LEU A 223 -5.21 5.01 13.78
C LEU A 223 -6.59 4.79 13.17
N GLY A 224 -7.66 4.95 13.93
CA GLY A 224 -9.04 4.83 13.43
C GLY A 224 -9.33 5.94 12.42
N GLY A 225 -9.29 7.19 12.88
CA GLY A 225 -9.47 8.36 12.03
C GLY A 225 -10.80 9.04 12.32
N ASP A 226 -11.58 9.36 11.30
CA ASP A 226 -12.92 9.92 11.47
C ASP A 226 -13.97 8.82 11.35
N GLY A 227 -14.73 8.52 12.41
CA GLY A 227 -15.69 7.43 12.38
C GLY A 227 -15.93 6.81 13.74
N ASN A 228 -16.75 5.76 13.80
CA ASN A 228 -16.86 4.94 15.00
C ASN A 228 -16.12 3.64 14.72
N ASP A 229 -14.85 3.62 15.12
CA ASP A 229 -13.92 2.61 14.68
C ASP A 229 -13.83 1.44 15.66
N ILE A 230 -13.36 0.30 15.17
CA ILE A 230 -13.04 -0.88 15.98
C ILE A 230 -11.54 -1.12 15.86
N LEU A 231 -10.83 -0.96 16.98
CA LEU A 231 -9.39 -1.17 17.07
C LEU A 231 -9.11 -2.41 17.91
N ILE A 232 -8.44 -3.39 17.30
CA ILE A 232 -7.93 -4.61 17.94
C ILE A 232 -6.42 -4.61 17.74
N GLY A 233 -5.64 -4.33 18.78
CA GLY A 233 -4.17 -4.39 18.70
C GLY A 233 -3.70 -5.80 18.38
N GLY A 234 -4.01 -6.74 19.27
CA GLY A 234 -3.61 -8.13 19.14
C GLY A 234 -2.43 -8.43 20.05
N ASN A 235 -1.56 -9.35 19.65
CA ASN A 235 -0.41 -9.75 20.45
C ASN A 235 0.75 -8.77 20.31
N GLY A 236 1.09 -8.07 21.38
CA GLY A 236 2.22 -7.17 21.51
C GLY A 236 1.82 -5.92 22.29
N ASN A 237 2.71 -4.93 22.34
CA ASN A 237 2.42 -3.66 23.00
C ASN A 237 2.04 -2.63 21.95
N ASP A 238 0.75 -2.46 21.73
CA ASP A 238 0.26 -1.67 20.61
C ASP A 238 0.01 -0.21 20.98
N THR A 239 -0.02 0.65 19.96
CA THR A 239 -0.47 2.03 20.09
C THR A 239 -1.77 2.21 19.33
N LEU A 240 -2.84 2.52 20.05
CA LEU A 240 -4.19 2.67 19.49
C LEU A 240 -4.67 4.11 19.65
N THR A 241 -5.14 4.71 18.57
CA THR A 241 -5.70 6.07 18.53
C THR A 241 -7.02 6.00 17.81
N GLY A 242 -8.13 6.29 18.49
CA GLY A 242 -9.47 6.22 17.92
C GLY A 242 -9.71 7.32 16.90
N GLY A 243 -9.44 8.57 17.28
CA GLY A 243 -9.66 9.76 16.48
C GLY A 243 -11.00 10.43 16.81
N THR A 244 -11.83 10.68 15.80
CA THR A 244 -13.12 11.36 15.98
C THR A 244 -14.29 10.40 15.88
N GLY A 245 -15.03 10.25 16.97
CA GLY A 245 -16.28 9.47 17.00
C GLY A 245 -16.27 8.54 18.19
N GLY A 246 -17.24 7.62 18.26
CA GLY A 246 -17.39 6.72 19.40
C GLY A 246 -16.69 5.39 19.15
N ASP A 247 -15.41 5.32 19.53
CA ASP A 247 -14.54 4.21 19.14
C ASP A 247 -14.60 3.02 20.10
N ARG A 248 -14.26 1.84 19.60
CA ARG A 248 -14.22 0.58 20.36
C ARG A 248 -12.79 0.05 20.40
N PHE A 249 -12.18 0.09 21.58
CA PHE A 249 -10.88 -0.53 21.85
C PHE A 249 -11.11 -1.93 22.40
N VAL A 250 -10.77 -2.95 21.63
CA VAL A 250 -11.12 -4.35 21.89
C VAL A 250 -9.91 -5.12 22.39
N PHE A 251 -10.05 -5.74 23.55
CA PHE A 251 -9.09 -6.67 24.13
C PHE A 251 -9.69 -8.07 24.11
N LYS A 252 -9.01 -9.05 23.51
CA LYS A 252 -9.56 -10.41 23.42
C LYS A 252 -9.04 -11.28 24.54
N TYR A 253 -7.77 -11.18 24.90
CA TYR A 253 -7.18 -11.93 26.02
C TYR A 253 -6.44 -11.01 26.97
N ALA A 254 -6.25 -11.47 28.21
CA ALA A 254 -5.56 -10.69 29.23
C ALA A 254 -4.05 -10.56 28.98
N ASP A 255 -3.45 -11.52 28.27
CA ASP A 255 -2.01 -11.67 28.03
C ASP A 255 -1.57 -11.35 26.59
N GLU A 256 -2.38 -10.57 25.87
CA GLU A 256 -2.06 -10.06 24.54
C GLU A 256 -0.89 -9.06 24.55
N GLY A 257 -0.71 -8.33 25.65
CA GLY A 257 0.37 -7.37 25.85
C GLY A 257 -0.14 -6.14 26.59
N ILE A 258 0.63 -5.06 26.59
CA ILE A 258 0.27 -3.80 27.27
C ILE A 258 0.11 -2.70 26.23
N ASP A 259 -1.15 -2.46 25.87
CA ASP A 259 -1.47 -1.45 24.87
C ASP A 259 -1.46 -0.03 25.44
N ARG A 260 -1.27 0.94 24.54
CA ARG A 260 -1.35 2.35 24.84
C ARG A 260 -2.44 3.00 24.00
N ILE A 261 -3.49 3.44 24.67
CA ILE A 261 -4.62 4.15 24.07
C ILE A 261 -4.38 5.64 24.26
N THR A 262 -4.28 6.37 23.15
CA THR A 262 -3.69 7.71 23.18
C THR A 262 -4.68 8.87 23.32
N ASP A 263 -5.96 8.63 23.03
CA ASP A 263 -6.96 9.69 22.89
C ASP A 263 -8.36 9.33 23.43
N PHE A 264 -8.48 8.25 24.21
CA PHE A 264 -9.75 7.79 24.77
C PHE A 264 -10.62 8.93 25.35
N ASN A 265 -11.82 9.10 24.80
CA ASN A 265 -12.72 10.21 25.05
C ASN A 265 -14.17 9.78 25.29
N LEU A 266 -14.56 9.80 26.57
CA LEU A 266 -15.94 9.52 27.01
C LEU A 266 -17.01 10.44 26.41
N ALA A 267 -16.64 11.67 26.02
CA ALA A 267 -17.58 12.62 25.44
C ALA A 267 -17.87 12.33 23.96
N GLN A 268 -16.94 11.67 23.24
CA GLN A 268 -17.13 11.25 21.85
C GLN A 268 -17.85 9.90 21.76
N GLY A 269 -17.80 9.09 22.81
CA GLY A 269 -18.59 7.85 22.93
C GLY A 269 -17.75 6.59 23.05
N ASP A 270 -16.44 6.74 23.25
CA ASP A 270 -15.49 5.62 23.31
C ASP A 270 -15.85 4.57 24.35
N LYS A 271 -15.56 3.32 23.99
CA LYS A 271 -15.82 2.14 24.79
C LYS A 271 -14.61 1.23 24.83
N ILE A 272 -14.42 0.67 26.02
CA ILE A 272 -13.56 -0.48 26.22
C ILE A 272 -14.41 -1.71 25.95
N VAL A 273 -13.89 -2.64 25.16
CA VAL A 273 -14.57 -3.90 24.82
C VAL A 273 -13.66 -5.05 25.21
N ILE A 274 -14.24 -6.04 25.88
CA ILE A 274 -13.52 -7.24 26.34
C ILE A 274 -14.25 -8.49 25.88
N SER A 275 -13.51 -9.51 25.45
CA SER A 275 -14.10 -10.79 25.06
C SER A 275 -14.42 -11.66 26.28
N ALA A 276 -15.65 -12.16 26.39
CA ALA A 276 -16.02 -13.10 27.46
C ALA A 276 -15.20 -14.40 27.40
N SER A 277 -14.72 -14.80 26.22
CA SER A 277 -14.03 -16.08 26.03
C SER A 277 -12.54 -16.04 26.34
N GLY A 278 -11.91 -14.86 26.26
CA GLY A 278 -10.48 -14.70 26.54
C GLY A 278 -10.15 -14.07 27.89
N PHE A 279 -11.17 -13.61 28.60
CA PHE A 279 -11.08 -13.26 30.02
C PHE A 279 -11.84 -14.31 30.83
N ASP A 280 -11.15 -14.97 31.78
CA ASP A 280 -11.80 -15.92 32.68
C ASP A 280 -12.82 -15.23 33.60
N GLY A 281 -13.73 -16.03 34.17
CA GLY A 281 -14.66 -15.62 35.20
C GLY A 281 -16.13 -15.54 34.79
N ASP A 282 -16.95 -15.05 35.72
CA ASP A 282 -18.41 -14.91 35.56
C ASP A 282 -18.79 -13.72 34.67
N LEU A 283 -18.10 -13.54 33.53
CA LEU A 283 -18.42 -12.52 32.55
C LEU A 283 -19.69 -12.91 31.78
N THR A 284 -20.65 -11.99 31.73
CA THR A 284 -21.87 -12.17 30.95
C THR A 284 -21.68 -11.53 29.58
N ALA A 285 -21.61 -12.35 28.54
CA ALA A 285 -21.53 -11.88 27.16
C ALA A 285 -22.70 -10.95 26.80
N ASN A 286 -22.44 -9.97 25.96
CA ASN A 286 -23.39 -8.96 25.49
C ASN A 286 -23.96 -8.06 26.59
N ALA A 287 -23.19 -7.82 27.65
CA ALA A 287 -23.57 -6.94 28.75
C ALA A 287 -22.41 -6.01 29.13
N ASN A 288 -22.73 -4.90 29.79
CA ASN A 288 -21.70 -4.10 30.46
C ASN A 288 -21.23 -4.81 31.72
N LEU A 289 -20.01 -4.51 32.16
CA LEU A 289 -19.54 -4.97 33.47
C LEU A 289 -20.46 -4.47 34.59
N THR A 290 -20.61 -5.30 35.62
CA THR A 290 -21.25 -4.89 36.87
C THR A 290 -20.29 -4.07 37.74
N THR A 291 -20.82 -3.34 38.72
CA THR A 291 -19.99 -2.63 39.70
C THR A 291 -19.15 -3.56 40.59
N ALA A 292 -19.49 -4.85 40.62
CA ALA A 292 -18.68 -5.86 41.29
C ALA A 292 -17.48 -6.31 40.45
N GLN A 293 -17.58 -6.21 39.12
CA GLN A 293 -16.54 -6.62 38.16
C GLN A 293 -15.57 -5.50 37.77
N PHE A 294 -15.85 -4.25 38.15
CA PHE A 294 -15.00 -3.10 37.83
C PHE A 294 -14.78 -2.19 39.05
N LEU A 295 -13.53 -1.75 39.26
CA LEU A 295 -13.14 -0.84 40.33
C LEU A 295 -12.19 0.27 39.82
N ILE A 296 -12.29 1.44 40.44
CA ILE A 296 -11.24 2.47 40.37
C ILE A 296 -10.26 2.24 41.52
N GLY A 297 -9.00 1.93 41.21
CA GLY A 297 -8.00 1.55 42.22
C GLY A 297 -6.62 1.31 41.64
N SER A 298 -5.66 0.96 42.49
CA SER A 298 -4.24 0.88 42.12
C SER A 298 -3.62 -0.51 42.23
N GLY A 299 -4.40 -1.56 42.44
CA GLY A 299 -3.89 -2.93 42.38
C GLY A 299 -4.87 -4.03 42.76
N ALA A 300 -4.37 -5.27 42.81
CA ALA A 300 -5.14 -6.49 43.07
C ALA A 300 -5.96 -6.40 44.35
N THR A 301 -7.11 -7.06 44.34
CA THR A 301 -8.07 -6.97 45.43
C THR A 301 -8.48 -8.35 45.92
N ASN A 302 -8.56 -8.53 47.24
CA ASN A 302 -9.22 -9.70 47.80
C ASN A 302 -10.72 -9.63 47.43
N GLY A 303 -11.21 -10.61 46.66
CA GLY A 303 -12.55 -10.59 46.06
C GLY A 303 -12.76 -11.67 44.99
N SER A 304 -13.59 -11.35 44.00
CA SER A 304 -13.72 -12.14 42.76
C SER A 304 -12.84 -11.54 41.66
N GLN A 305 -12.76 -12.20 40.51
CA GLN A 305 -12.10 -11.68 39.30
C GLN A 305 -12.67 -10.33 38.85
N ARG A 306 -11.78 -9.36 38.60
CA ARG A 306 -12.19 -7.95 38.41
C ARG A 306 -11.24 -7.16 37.52
N PHE A 307 -11.81 -6.18 36.82
CA PHE A 307 -11.08 -5.13 36.12
C PHE A 307 -10.83 -3.94 37.05
N ILE A 308 -9.65 -3.34 36.94
CA ILE A 308 -9.20 -2.24 37.79
C ILE A 308 -8.62 -1.13 36.93
N TYR A 309 -9.05 0.12 37.13
CA TYR A 309 -8.45 1.29 36.49
C TYR A 309 -7.81 2.22 37.52
N ASN A 310 -6.52 2.50 37.34
CA ASN A 310 -5.80 3.48 38.13
C ASN A 310 -5.86 4.85 37.45
N SER A 311 -6.77 5.71 37.92
CA SER A 311 -6.97 7.04 37.33
C SER A 311 -5.77 7.97 37.44
N SER A 312 -4.83 7.72 38.35
CA SER A 312 -3.62 8.53 38.50
C SER A 312 -2.53 8.21 37.49
N THR A 313 -2.46 6.95 37.04
CA THR A 313 -1.43 6.48 36.08
C THR A 313 -2.01 6.15 34.71
N GLY A 314 -3.33 6.00 34.59
CA GLY A 314 -4.00 5.53 33.37
C GLY A 314 -3.97 4.01 33.19
N ALA A 315 -3.30 3.27 34.07
CA ALA A 315 -3.14 1.83 33.91
C ALA A 315 -4.46 1.07 34.15
N PHE A 316 -4.75 0.12 33.26
CA PHE A 316 -5.91 -0.76 33.30
C PHE A 316 -5.48 -2.21 33.44
N PHE A 317 -6.02 -2.88 34.44
CA PHE A 317 -5.59 -4.19 34.88
C PHE A 317 -6.75 -5.18 34.96
N PHE A 318 -6.41 -6.47 34.91
CA PHE A 318 -7.30 -7.57 35.25
C PHE A 318 -6.70 -8.40 36.38
N ASP A 319 -7.45 -8.47 37.48
CA ASP A 319 -7.20 -9.35 38.61
C ASP A 319 -7.80 -10.73 38.29
N GLN A 320 -6.95 -11.61 37.76
CA GLN A 320 -7.36 -12.89 37.19
C GLN A 320 -7.73 -13.96 38.24
N ASP A 321 -7.19 -13.87 39.46
CA ASP A 321 -7.49 -14.86 40.50
C ASP A 321 -8.48 -14.32 41.55
N GLY A 322 -8.63 -13.00 41.63
CA GLY A 322 -9.47 -12.32 42.62
C GLY A 322 -8.98 -12.50 44.06
N THR A 323 -7.83 -13.12 44.29
CA THR A 323 -7.41 -13.45 45.66
C THR A 323 -6.62 -12.32 46.31
N GLY A 324 -6.18 -11.33 45.52
CA GLY A 324 -5.28 -10.26 45.95
C GLY A 324 -3.87 -10.76 46.28
N ILE A 325 -3.57 -12.03 45.98
CA ILE A 325 -2.27 -12.67 46.21
C ILE A 325 -1.44 -12.65 44.93
N ILE A 326 -2.05 -13.01 43.79
CA ILE A 326 -1.39 -12.91 42.49
C ILE A 326 -1.51 -11.47 42.00
N PRO A 327 -0.44 -10.86 41.49
CA PRO A 327 -0.50 -9.53 40.91
C PRO A 327 -1.49 -9.47 39.76
N GLU A 328 -2.21 -8.36 39.69
CA GLU A 328 -3.03 -8.01 38.55
C GLU A 328 -2.19 -7.91 37.25
N LEU A 329 -2.78 -8.33 36.14
CA LEU A 329 -2.14 -8.23 34.83
C LEU A 329 -2.53 -6.90 34.19
N GLN A 330 -1.56 -6.08 33.85
CA GLN A 330 -1.83 -4.86 33.09
C GLN A 330 -2.12 -5.24 31.64
N ILE A 331 -3.21 -4.71 31.10
CA ILE A 331 -3.66 -4.96 29.73
C ILE A 331 -3.49 -3.71 28.88
N ALA A 332 -3.66 -2.54 29.49
CA ALA A 332 -3.60 -1.29 28.77
C ALA A 332 -3.19 -0.10 29.63
N THR A 333 -2.84 0.98 28.97
CA THR A 333 -2.69 2.32 29.53
C THR A 333 -3.55 3.29 28.73
N PHE A 334 -4.45 3.98 29.43
CA PHE A 334 -5.29 5.05 28.89
C PHE A 334 -4.78 6.43 29.38
N ASN A 335 -5.42 7.48 28.91
CA ASN A 335 -5.25 8.84 29.45
C ASN A 335 -5.54 8.88 30.96
N THR A 336 -4.79 9.69 31.71
CA THR A 336 -5.01 9.85 33.17
C THR A 336 -6.27 10.65 33.47
N GLY A 337 -6.90 10.39 34.61
CA GLY A 337 -8.02 11.19 35.11
C GLY A 337 -9.38 10.89 34.48
N LEU A 338 -9.51 9.80 33.72
CA LEU A 338 -10.80 9.39 33.16
C LEU A 338 -11.79 9.01 34.27
N ALA A 339 -13.04 9.46 34.12
CA ALA A 339 -14.15 9.11 35.00
C ALA A 339 -14.82 7.81 34.52
N LEU A 340 -14.04 6.73 34.38
CA LEU A 340 -14.55 5.44 33.94
C LEU A 340 -15.55 4.84 34.94
N THR A 341 -16.56 4.19 34.41
CA THR A 341 -17.53 3.39 35.16
C THR A 341 -17.69 2.02 34.49
N SER A 342 -18.31 1.07 35.19
CA SER A 342 -18.56 -0.26 34.62
C SER A 342 -19.44 -0.22 33.35
N ALA A 343 -20.21 0.87 33.15
CA ALA A 343 -21.01 1.08 31.95
C ALA A 343 -20.19 1.45 30.69
N ASN A 344 -18.91 1.82 30.86
CA ASN A 344 -18.00 2.14 29.75
C ASN A 344 -17.25 0.90 29.23
N ILE A 345 -17.43 -0.26 29.88
CA ILE A 345 -16.74 -1.50 29.56
C ILE A 345 -17.80 -2.53 29.15
N PHE A 346 -17.80 -2.90 27.88
CA PHE A 346 -18.73 -3.85 27.30
C PHE A 346 -18.08 -5.22 27.11
N VAL A 347 -18.78 -6.28 27.51
CA VAL A 347 -18.37 -7.66 27.30
C VAL A 347 -19.00 -8.16 26.01
N GLU A 348 -18.19 -8.51 25.02
CA GLU A 348 -18.64 -9.21 23.82
C GLU A 348 -18.57 -10.73 23.98
N SER A 349 -19.26 -11.46 23.10
CA SER A 349 -19.36 -12.93 23.13
C SER A 349 -18.08 -13.63 22.70
#